data_AF-A0A3Q3GHA4-F1
#
_entry.id   AF-A0A3Q3GHA4-F1
#
_cell.length_a   1.000
_cell.length_b   1.000
_cell.length_c   1.000
_cell.angle_alpha   90.00
_cell.angle_beta   90.00
_cell.angle_gamma   90.00
#
_symmetry.space_group_name_H-M   'P 1'
#
loop_
_entity.id
_entity.type
_entity.pdbx_description
1 polymer ?
#
loop_
_entity_poly.entity_id
_entity_poly.type
_entity_poly.pdbx_seq_one_letter_code
_entity_poly.pdbx_strand_id
1 'polypeptide(L)'
;MRLQQRKRLAMGGHRGQKERKENNLTESEGSGSENTGTSTEDSSEEEEEDKEGDEDSESFAGKDEGEKDDEEADAEESMRESVLRPGAEASHGKDERPKYCCEKCKAIQQSHSHELVTPRKISKGRLQVQLEGEGTYECSVTGLVFEASEQVLLRYSVLSWSKFGAFLRDSWKFAGPIFNVDTVGKDASVLRSIQFPHSVCLADPENEMTFSVLHIKDNRPLIEPIVDHSGSHVKWNVSSLSPVGPIIQTTQSVEHHGVVLVYKQLGSGNNNYSFHVYLATNSASDIKDIRKQVQGYKNRYIRIEKPPTCKLDEGTYRLLSEPEGEIKPEDLKFTLAVTKMKGYFEAFFEQPPPFKLSLVEIDTDETVWSATIREGDCVGDTEKKPRKRTNSRHGSSSPSEGEETGCKRPRWRDETDGMKTGITQGQEMSEKQLLQVAKRLGKEWKQVAIYLDLNYKELDDIQAVEKDVTMQKLKMLLEWKKKRRPGEATAYHLSKSVEDLEDLPNEVHQTLQGMMDNQAAK
;
A
#
# COMPACT_ATOMS: atom_id res chain seq x y z
N MET A 1 29.70 -76.51 -8.19
CA MET A 1 30.59 -76.10 -9.29
C MET A 1 31.67 -75.18 -8.75
N ARG A 2 32.93 -75.53 -9.04
CA ARG A 2 34.20 -74.75 -9.11
C ARG A 2 34.19 -73.28 -8.65
N LEU A 3 35.22 -72.72 -8.00
CA LEU A 3 36.48 -73.20 -7.43
C LEU A 3 37.09 -72.01 -6.63
N GLN A 4 37.90 -72.33 -5.63
CA GLN A 4 38.66 -71.46 -4.72
C GLN A 4 39.88 -70.75 -5.35
N GLN A 5 40.47 -69.81 -4.57
CA GLN A 5 41.90 -69.43 -4.37
C GLN A 5 42.12 -67.91 -4.52
N ARG A 6 42.66 -67.09 -3.60
CA ARG A 6 43.68 -67.18 -2.51
C ARG A 6 45.12 -67.45 -2.98
N LYS A 7 45.99 -66.40 -3.01
CA LYS A 7 47.39 -66.27 -2.47
C LYS A 7 48.23 -65.20 -3.23
N ARG A 8 48.83 -64.18 -2.54
CA ARG A 8 50.23 -64.03 -2.00
C ARG A 8 51.28 -63.76 -3.11
N LEU A 9 52.34 -62.91 -3.05
CA LEU A 9 53.22 -62.26 -2.03
C LEU A 9 53.97 -61.09 -2.74
N ALA A 10 54.15 -59.90 -2.11
CA ALA A 10 55.35 -59.32 -1.47
C ALA A 10 56.45 -58.69 -2.37
N MET A 11 56.80 -57.40 -2.13
CA MET A 11 58.10 -56.91 -1.59
C MET A 11 58.31 -55.38 -1.73
N GLY A 12 58.74 -54.74 -0.62
CA GLY A 12 59.47 -53.45 -0.53
C GLY A 12 58.62 -52.16 -0.56
N GLY A 13 58.59 -51.25 0.42
CA GLY A 13 59.36 -51.04 1.64
C GLY A 13 60.01 -49.65 1.64
N HIS A 14 59.50 -48.68 2.40
CA HIS A 14 60.23 -47.81 3.36
C HIS A 14 59.52 -46.48 3.68
N ARG A 15 59.41 -46.23 5.01
CA ARG A 15 59.49 -44.96 5.78
C ARG A 15 58.63 -43.76 5.33
N GLY A 16 57.91 -43.07 6.21
CA GLY A 16 57.89 -43.10 7.68
C GLY A 16 56.73 -42.26 8.25
N GLN A 17 56.40 -42.63 9.49
CA GLN A 17 55.47 -42.03 10.46
C GLN A 17 55.70 -40.51 10.65
N LYS A 18 54.77 -39.71 11.19
CA LYS A 18 54.05 -39.94 12.45
C LYS A 18 52.83 -39.02 12.61
N GLU A 19 51.75 -39.61 13.10
CA GLU A 19 50.47 -39.02 13.48
C GLU A 19 50.53 -38.28 14.85
N ARG A 20 49.50 -37.42 15.09
CA ARG A 20 48.56 -37.34 16.25
C ARG A 20 49.16 -37.37 17.69
N LYS A 21 48.59 -36.73 18.74
CA LYS A 21 47.21 -36.37 19.07
C LYS A 21 47.18 -35.51 20.37
N GLU A 22 46.16 -34.66 20.48
CA GLU A 22 45.29 -34.27 21.62
C GLU A 22 45.72 -34.41 23.11
N ASN A 23 45.50 -33.29 23.82
CA ASN A 23 44.75 -33.05 25.08
C ASN A 23 45.13 -33.76 26.40
N ASN A 24 45.50 -32.99 27.44
CA ASN A 24 44.61 -32.55 28.53
C ASN A 24 45.33 -31.85 29.72
N LEU A 25 44.54 -31.01 30.40
CA LEU A 25 44.62 -30.30 31.71
C LEU A 25 45.47 -30.98 32.83
N THR A 26 46.02 -30.36 33.88
CA THR A 26 45.50 -29.32 34.82
C THR A 26 46.63 -28.86 35.78
N GLU A 27 46.55 -27.61 36.27
CA GLU A 27 46.97 -27.04 37.58
C GLU A 27 48.38 -27.26 38.20
N SER A 28 49.06 -26.15 38.53
CA SER A 28 49.52 -25.78 39.90
C SER A 28 50.32 -24.46 39.90
N GLU A 29 50.14 -23.67 40.96
CA GLU A 29 50.58 -22.29 41.20
C GLU A 29 52.08 -22.10 41.49
N GLY A 30 52.58 -20.84 41.40
CA GLY A 30 53.86 -20.44 41.98
C GLY A 30 54.39 -19.04 41.59
N SER A 31 54.25 -18.09 42.53
CA SER A 31 54.71 -16.69 42.66
C SER A 31 56.00 -16.16 42.00
N GLY A 32 55.91 -14.85 41.64
CA GLY A 32 56.89 -13.76 41.91
C GLY A 32 58.02 -13.58 40.88
N SER A 33 58.61 -12.40 40.63
CA SER A 33 58.39 -10.98 40.93
C SER A 33 59.46 -10.20 40.14
N GLU A 34 59.12 -8.98 39.69
CA GLU A 34 60.02 -7.80 39.48
C GLU A 34 61.00 -7.67 38.30
N ASN A 35 60.89 -6.48 37.66
CA ASN A 35 61.91 -5.59 37.05
C ASN A 35 62.59 -6.06 35.73
N THR A 36 62.81 -5.27 34.68
CA THR A 36 63.11 -3.82 34.45
C THR A 36 63.03 -3.64 32.92
N GLY A 37 62.36 -2.64 32.35
CA GLY A 37 62.91 -1.30 32.09
C GLY A 37 63.71 -1.21 30.76
N THR A 38 63.12 -0.67 29.69
CA THR A 38 63.54 0.61 29.07
C THR A 38 62.93 0.80 27.67
N SER A 39 62.39 2.00 27.48
CA SER A 39 61.76 2.58 26.30
C SER A 39 62.36 3.97 26.09
N THR A 40 62.48 4.41 24.83
CA THR A 40 62.62 5.82 24.35
C THR A 40 62.25 5.77 22.85
N GLU A 41 61.54 6.69 22.16
CA GLU A 41 61.36 8.16 22.27
C GLU A 41 60.00 8.60 21.65
N ASP A 42 59.33 9.58 22.29
CA ASP A 42 58.72 10.85 21.80
C ASP A 42 57.83 10.88 20.54
N SER A 43 56.78 11.69 20.36
CA SER A 43 56.06 12.84 20.97
C SER A 43 54.68 12.86 20.23
N SER A 44 53.54 13.42 20.65
CA SER A 44 53.23 14.72 21.26
C SER A 44 51.72 14.71 21.65
N GLU A 45 51.40 15.52 22.66
CA GLU A 45 50.08 15.87 23.25
C GLU A 45 49.14 16.56 22.23
N GLU A 46 47.81 16.63 22.38
CA GLU A 46 47.10 17.49 23.36
C GLU A 46 45.72 16.97 23.82
N GLU A 47 45.36 17.47 25.00
CA GLU A 47 44.20 17.26 25.87
C GLU A 47 42.91 17.93 25.31
N GLU A 48 41.69 17.61 25.73
CA GLU A 48 41.07 18.07 26.98
C GLU A 48 39.81 17.25 27.34
N GLU A 49 39.58 17.20 28.65
CA GLU A 49 38.49 16.54 29.39
C GLU A 49 37.15 17.30 29.19
N ASP A 50 35.97 16.68 29.38
CA ASP A 50 35.31 16.69 30.69
C ASP A 50 34.21 15.63 30.81
N LYS A 51 34.12 15.11 32.03
CA LYS A 51 33.13 14.16 32.56
C LYS A 51 31.79 14.86 32.84
N GLU A 52 30.72 14.06 32.94
CA GLU A 52 29.65 13.96 33.98
C GLU A 52 28.56 13.08 33.33
N GLY A 53 28.09 11.94 33.84
CA GLY A 53 27.82 11.58 35.22
C GLY A 53 26.41 12.04 35.58
N ASP A 54 25.37 11.28 35.21
CA ASP A 54 24.13 11.26 36.01
C ASP A 54 23.27 10.02 35.68
N GLU A 55 23.00 9.27 36.75
CA GLU A 55 22.00 8.21 36.85
C GLU A 55 20.65 8.87 37.14
N ASP A 56 19.62 8.58 36.35
CA ASP A 56 18.24 8.82 36.80
C ASP A 56 17.38 7.57 36.60
N SER A 57 17.07 6.97 37.75
CA SER A 57 16.14 5.89 37.95
C SER A 57 14.75 6.47 38.17
N GLU A 58 13.84 6.30 37.23
CA GLU A 58 12.43 6.71 37.41
C GLU A 58 11.50 5.51 37.22
N SER A 59 11.09 4.97 38.36
CA SER A 59 9.98 4.04 38.50
C SER A 59 8.65 4.72 38.17
N PHE A 60 7.79 4.10 37.36
CA PHE A 60 6.38 4.48 37.29
C PHE A 60 5.47 3.28 37.53
N ALA A 61 4.84 3.29 38.70
CA ALA A 61 3.66 2.53 39.02
C ALA A 61 2.42 3.44 38.85
N GLY A 62 1.47 2.96 38.06
CA GLY A 62 0.02 3.23 38.17
C GLY A 62 -0.48 4.64 37.83
N LYS A 63 -1.18 4.76 36.69
CA LYS A 63 -2.58 5.20 36.66
C LYS A 63 -3.23 4.94 35.30
N ASP A 64 -4.41 4.34 35.42
CA ASP A 64 -5.48 4.22 34.45
C ASP A 64 -5.89 5.59 33.91
N GLU A 65 -5.58 5.88 32.64
CA GLU A 65 -6.18 7.01 31.91
C GLU A 65 -6.63 6.55 30.52
N GLY A 66 -7.93 6.78 30.29
CA GLY A 66 -8.70 6.26 29.20
C GLY A 66 -8.27 6.72 27.81
N GLU A 67 -8.53 5.80 26.87
CA GLU A 67 -8.49 5.95 25.42
C GLU A 67 -9.02 7.32 24.95
N LYS A 68 -8.15 8.08 24.28
CA LYS A 68 -8.55 9.02 23.25
C LYS A 68 -7.84 8.62 21.96
N ASP A 69 -8.42 7.64 21.28
CA ASP A 69 -8.18 7.44 19.87
C ASP A 69 -8.97 8.52 19.11
N ASP A 70 -8.27 9.43 18.45
CA ASP A 70 -8.83 10.22 17.36
C ASP A 70 -9.05 9.28 16.15
N GLU A 71 -10.23 8.67 16.06
CA GLU A 71 -10.67 7.95 14.85
C GLU A 71 -11.94 8.62 14.29
N GLU A 72 -11.75 9.37 13.19
CA GLU A 72 -12.84 9.80 12.33
C GLU A 72 -13.55 8.60 11.70
N ALA A 73 -14.85 8.77 11.49
CA ALA A 73 -15.79 7.75 11.03
C ALA A 73 -15.34 7.06 9.73
N ASP A 74 -15.17 5.74 9.80
CA ASP A 74 -15.03 4.84 8.66
C ASP A 74 -16.19 5.03 7.66
N ALA A 75 -15.92 5.75 6.57
CA ALA A 75 -16.80 5.77 5.41
C ALA A 75 -16.62 4.45 4.63
N GLU A 76 -17.73 3.74 4.51
CA GLU A 76 -17.86 2.40 3.95
C GLU A 76 -17.23 2.19 2.56
N GLU A 77 -16.55 1.05 2.40
CA GLU A 77 -16.48 0.34 1.12
C GLU A 77 -17.01 -1.08 1.33
N SER A 78 -18.17 -1.36 0.73
CA SER A 78 -18.88 -2.63 0.88
C SER A 78 -18.15 -3.73 0.12
N MET A 79 -17.44 -4.62 0.83
CA MET A 79 -17.23 -5.97 0.30
C MET A 79 -18.62 -6.63 0.23
N ARG A 80 -19.18 -6.72 -0.98
CA ARG A 80 -20.40 -7.49 -1.21
C ARG A 80 -20.02 -8.93 -1.47
N GLU A 81 -20.00 -9.70 -0.39
CA GLU A 81 -20.19 -11.13 -0.46
C GLU A 81 -21.65 -11.38 -0.89
N SER A 82 -21.83 -12.05 -2.02
CA SER A 82 -23.12 -12.37 -2.61
C SER A 82 -23.88 -13.35 -1.71
N VAL A 83 -24.77 -12.82 -0.88
CA VAL A 83 -25.72 -13.63 -0.08
C VAL A 83 -26.85 -14.12 -0.99
N LEU A 84 -26.79 -15.40 -1.37
CA LEU A 84 -27.96 -16.13 -1.87
C LEU A 84 -28.92 -16.39 -0.71
N ARG A 85 -30.21 -16.03 -0.88
CA ARG A 85 -31.27 -16.38 0.06
C ARG A 85 -31.60 -17.88 -0.03
N PRO A 86 -31.95 -18.53 1.09
CA PRO A 86 -32.06 -19.99 1.16
C PRO A 86 -33.39 -20.48 0.61
N GLY A 87 -33.32 -21.55 -0.19
CA GLY A 87 -34.50 -22.27 -0.64
C GLY A 87 -34.22 -23.25 -1.77
N ALA A 88 -33.53 -24.36 -1.47
CA ALA A 88 -33.74 -25.72 -2.01
C ALA A 88 -32.54 -26.60 -1.66
N GLU A 89 -32.82 -27.81 -1.21
CA GLU A 89 -31.87 -28.84 -0.80
C GLU A 89 -30.96 -29.33 -1.96
N ALA A 90 -29.84 -29.93 -1.55
CA ALA A 90 -28.93 -30.80 -2.29
C ALA A 90 -27.89 -30.13 -3.22
N SER A 91 -26.64 -30.08 -2.77
CA SER A 91 -25.62 -31.11 -3.02
C SER A 91 -24.22 -30.53 -2.79
N HIS A 92 -23.33 -31.36 -2.25
CA HIS A 92 -21.94 -31.02 -1.93
C HIS A 92 -21.19 -30.44 -3.14
N GLY A 93 -21.03 -29.12 -3.17
CA GLY A 93 -20.03 -28.43 -3.98
C GLY A 93 -19.06 -27.76 -3.04
N LYS A 94 -17.84 -28.29 -2.95
CA LYS A 94 -16.74 -27.61 -2.27
C LYS A 94 -16.48 -26.29 -2.99
N ASP A 95 -16.87 -25.18 -2.38
CA ASP A 95 -16.46 -23.85 -2.79
C ASP A 95 -15.01 -23.63 -2.32
N GLU A 96 -14.06 -24.30 -2.99
CA GLU A 96 -12.63 -24.13 -2.76
C GLU A 96 -12.20 -22.78 -3.37
N ARG A 97 -12.31 -21.71 -2.58
CA ARG A 97 -11.50 -20.50 -2.83
C ARG A 97 -10.05 -20.95 -2.95
N PRO A 98 -9.31 -20.59 -4.02
CA PRO A 98 -7.91 -20.97 -4.13
C PRO A 98 -7.12 -20.37 -2.96
N LYS A 99 -6.83 -21.18 -1.94
CA LYS A 99 -5.78 -20.86 -0.97
C LYS A 99 -4.49 -20.88 -1.79
N TYR A 100 -4.02 -19.70 -2.19
CA TYR A 100 -2.72 -19.52 -2.83
C TYR A 100 -1.63 -19.84 -1.80
N CYS A 101 -1.36 -21.13 -1.62
CA CYS A 101 -0.32 -21.61 -0.74
C CYS A 101 0.95 -21.80 -1.57
N CYS A 102 2.06 -21.24 -1.10
CA CYS A 102 3.39 -21.54 -1.62
C CYS A 102 3.59 -23.06 -1.67
N GLU A 103 3.86 -23.62 -2.85
CA GLU A 103 4.04 -25.07 -3.04
C GLU A 103 5.10 -25.65 -2.11
N LYS A 104 6.16 -24.87 -1.82
CA LYS A 104 7.24 -25.28 -0.93
C LYS A 104 6.78 -25.35 0.54
N CYS A 105 5.83 -24.51 0.95
CA CYS A 105 5.29 -24.50 2.31
C CYS A 105 4.13 -25.50 2.49
N LYS A 106 3.56 -26.06 1.42
CA LYS A 106 2.45 -27.02 1.50
C LYS A 106 2.81 -28.32 2.24
N ALA A 107 4.07 -28.75 2.14
CA ALA A 107 4.55 -29.96 2.80
C ALA A 107 4.58 -29.87 4.35
N ILE A 108 4.52 -28.65 4.89
CA ILE A 108 4.56 -28.35 6.34
C ILE A 108 3.13 -28.08 6.87
N GLN A 109 2.09 -28.36 6.07
CA GLN A 109 0.71 -28.26 6.54
C GLN A 109 0.35 -29.48 7.39
N GLN A 110 -0.03 -29.24 8.64
CA GLN A 110 -0.70 -30.26 9.44
C GLN A 110 -2.17 -30.33 8.99
N SER A 111 -2.61 -31.51 8.54
CA SER A 111 -3.99 -31.76 8.13
C SER A 111 -4.90 -31.88 9.37
N HIS A 112 -5.10 -30.80 10.10
CA HIS A 112 -6.14 -30.74 11.11
C HIS A 112 -7.42 -30.23 10.44
N SER A 113 -8.52 -30.97 10.62
CA SER A 113 -9.85 -30.50 10.23
C SER A 113 -10.22 -29.33 11.14
N HIS A 114 -10.05 -28.10 10.65
CA HIS A 114 -10.58 -26.92 11.33
C HIS A 114 -12.02 -26.68 10.88
N GLU A 115 -12.89 -26.33 11.83
CA GLU A 115 -14.21 -25.81 11.50
C GLU A 115 -14.05 -24.35 11.04
N LEU A 116 -14.53 -24.03 9.83
CA LEU A 116 -14.42 -22.67 9.30
C LEU A 116 -15.51 -21.77 9.90
N VAL A 117 -15.10 -20.70 10.58
CA VAL A 117 -15.99 -19.69 11.16
C VAL A 117 -15.79 -18.34 10.49
N THR A 118 -16.88 -17.61 10.27
CA THR A 118 -16.82 -16.28 9.68
C THR A 118 -17.18 -15.22 10.73
N PRO A 119 -16.25 -14.31 11.08
CA PRO A 119 -16.52 -13.27 12.06
C PRO A 119 -17.46 -12.20 11.50
N ARG A 120 -18.22 -11.57 12.39
CA ARG A 120 -18.99 -10.37 12.12
C ARG A 120 -18.17 -9.14 12.47
N LYS A 121 -18.14 -8.15 11.59
CA LYS A 121 -17.55 -6.83 11.91
C LYS A 121 -18.47 -6.08 12.89
N ILE A 122 -17.87 -5.49 13.90
CA ILE A 122 -18.51 -4.61 14.88
C ILE A 122 -17.82 -3.23 14.88
N SER A 123 -18.32 -2.28 15.67
CA SER A 123 -17.77 -0.91 15.74
C SER A 123 -16.28 -0.88 16.08
N LYS A 124 -15.58 0.18 15.67
CA LYS A 124 -14.14 0.41 15.92
C LYS A 124 -13.21 -0.66 15.32
N GLY A 125 -13.57 -1.19 14.13
CA GLY A 125 -12.75 -2.18 13.44
C GLY A 125 -12.56 -3.52 14.18
N ARG A 126 -13.36 -3.81 15.21
CA ARG A 126 -13.34 -5.08 15.92
C ARG A 126 -14.16 -6.14 15.18
N LEU A 127 -13.80 -7.40 15.40
CA LEU A 127 -14.42 -8.59 14.85
C LEU A 127 -15.00 -9.41 15.99
N GLN A 128 -16.13 -10.07 15.76
CA GLN A 128 -16.81 -10.91 16.74
C GLN A 128 -17.18 -12.25 16.11
N VAL A 129 -16.86 -13.36 16.78
CA VAL A 129 -17.14 -14.72 16.29
C VAL A 129 -17.62 -15.60 17.43
N GLN A 130 -18.65 -16.40 17.18
CA GLN A 130 -19.18 -17.39 18.11
C GLN A 130 -18.54 -18.74 17.79
N LEU A 131 -17.95 -19.39 18.80
CA LEU A 131 -17.50 -20.77 18.74
C LEU A 131 -18.55 -21.62 19.48
N GLU A 132 -19.07 -22.68 18.85
CA GLU A 132 -20.27 -23.38 19.32
C GLU A 132 -20.00 -24.45 20.40
N GLY A 133 -18.75 -24.84 20.64
CA GLY A 133 -18.40 -25.85 21.62
C GLY A 133 -16.89 -26.08 21.73
N GLU A 134 -16.52 -27.23 22.30
CA GLU A 134 -15.14 -27.72 22.26
C GLU A 134 -14.74 -28.05 20.82
N GLY A 135 -13.61 -27.52 20.36
CA GLY A 135 -13.14 -27.74 19.00
C GLY A 135 -12.07 -26.76 18.53
N THR A 136 -11.64 -26.94 17.29
CA THR A 136 -10.65 -26.10 16.62
C THR A 136 -11.29 -25.36 15.45
N TYR A 137 -11.25 -24.04 15.48
CA TYR A 137 -12.00 -23.16 14.58
C TYR A 137 -11.06 -22.22 13.82
N GLU A 138 -11.10 -22.23 12.49
CA GLU A 138 -10.33 -21.31 11.64
C GLU A 138 -11.19 -20.12 11.20
N CYS A 139 -10.70 -18.91 11.43
CA CYS A 139 -11.35 -17.69 10.98
C CYS A 139 -11.14 -17.47 9.48
N SER A 140 -12.23 -17.42 8.71
CA SER A 140 -12.21 -17.22 7.25
C SER A 140 -11.67 -15.86 6.79
N VAL A 141 -11.62 -14.86 7.68
CA VAL A 141 -11.22 -13.49 7.36
C VAL A 141 -9.78 -13.19 7.76
N THR A 142 -9.32 -13.71 8.91
CA THR A 142 -8.00 -13.38 9.46
C THR A 142 -7.04 -14.56 9.49
N GLY A 143 -7.50 -15.78 9.24
CA GLY A 143 -6.69 -16.99 9.37
C GLY A 143 -6.38 -17.40 10.81
N LEU A 144 -6.83 -16.66 11.84
CA LEU A 144 -6.65 -17.10 13.23
C LEU A 144 -7.32 -18.46 13.45
N VAL A 145 -6.61 -19.38 14.10
CA VAL A 145 -7.17 -20.66 14.51
C VAL A 145 -7.30 -20.69 16.03
N PHE A 146 -8.50 -20.91 16.53
CA PHE A 146 -8.80 -20.97 17.96
C PHE A 146 -9.06 -22.41 18.39
N GLU A 147 -8.38 -22.90 19.42
CA GLU A 147 -8.69 -24.17 20.08
C GLU A 147 -9.48 -23.88 21.37
N ALA A 148 -10.80 -24.08 21.32
CA ALA A 148 -11.70 -23.81 22.44
C ALA A 148 -12.06 -25.09 23.20
N SER A 149 -12.20 -25.00 24.52
CA SER A 149 -12.65 -26.11 25.39
C SER A 149 -14.16 -26.12 25.64
N GLU A 150 -14.85 -25.03 25.30
CA GLU A 150 -16.29 -24.89 25.43
C GLU A 150 -16.83 -23.76 24.53
N GLN A 151 -18.16 -23.64 24.43
CA GLN A 151 -18.81 -22.58 23.66
C GLN A 151 -18.36 -21.20 24.14
N VAL A 152 -17.87 -20.32 23.26
CA VAL A 152 -17.40 -18.99 23.66
C VAL A 152 -17.62 -17.96 22.56
N LEU A 153 -18.00 -16.75 22.98
CA LEU A 153 -18.06 -15.60 22.10
C LEU A 153 -16.75 -14.82 22.18
N LEU A 154 -16.04 -14.71 21.06
CA LEU A 154 -14.77 -14.00 20.96
C LEU A 154 -14.96 -12.62 20.34
N ARG A 155 -14.19 -11.65 20.83
CA ARG A 155 -14.00 -10.34 20.21
C ARG A 155 -12.52 -10.08 19.99
N TYR A 156 -12.14 -9.68 18.79
CA TYR A 156 -10.73 -9.42 18.52
C TYR A 156 -10.53 -8.34 17.46
N SER A 157 -9.30 -7.86 17.32
CA SER A 157 -8.92 -6.86 16.31
C SER A 157 -7.50 -7.09 15.84
N VAL A 158 -7.26 -6.84 14.55
CA VAL A 158 -5.91 -6.71 13.98
C VAL A 158 -5.32 -5.38 14.43
N LEU A 159 -4.16 -5.41 15.07
CA LEU A 159 -3.43 -4.22 15.52
C LEU A 159 -2.30 -3.87 14.54
N SER A 160 -1.68 -2.70 14.76
CA SER A 160 -0.53 -2.23 13.99
C SER A 160 0.74 -2.50 14.78
N TRP A 161 1.77 -3.04 14.11
CA TRP A 161 3.10 -3.20 14.72
C TRP A 161 3.75 -1.87 15.07
N SER A 162 3.35 -0.74 14.48
CA SER A 162 3.89 0.60 14.80
C SER A 162 3.82 0.94 16.30
N LYS A 163 2.83 0.41 17.03
CA LYS A 163 2.68 0.61 18.48
C LYS A 163 3.53 -0.35 19.33
N PHE A 164 4.00 -1.46 18.76
CA PHE A 164 4.65 -2.56 19.49
C PHE A 164 6.09 -2.84 19.05
N GLY A 165 6.51 -2.32 17.89
CA GLY A 165 7.82 -2.56 17.32
C GLY A 165 8.97 -2.12 18.22
N ALA A 166 8.77 -1.07 19.01
CA ALA A 166 9.75 -0.59 19.99
C ALA A 166 10.06 -1.60 21.11
N PHE A 167 9.20 -2.61 21.31
CA PHE A 167 9.43 -3.67 22.29
C PHE A 167 10.28 -4.83 21.74
N LEU A 168 10.51 -4.87 20.43
CA LEU A 168 11.34 -5.90 19.80
C LEU A 168 12.81 -5.47 19.89
N ARG A 169 13.65 -6.36 20.43
CA ARG A 169 15.11 -6.21 20.33
C ARG A 169 15.52 -6.37 18.86
N ASP A 170 16.68 -5.85 18.47
CA ASP A 170 17.15 -5.86 17.08
C ASP A 170 17.17 -7.24 16.42
N SER A 171 17.38 -8.29 17.22
CA SER A 171 17.40 -9.70 16.79
C SER A 171 16.03 -10.30 16.48
N TRP A 172 14.92 -9.63 16.83
CA TRP A 172 13.56 -10.13 16.63
C TRP A 172 12.83 -9.29 15.59
N LYS A 173 12.19 -9.96 14.63
CA LYS A 173 11.32 -9.35 13.63
C LYS A 173 9.90 -9.88 13.78
N PHE A 174 8.91 -9.12 13.35
CA PHE A 174 7.54 -9.64 13.30
C PHE A 174 7.42 -10.65 12.17
N ALA A 175 6.72 -11.76 12.43
CA ALA A 175 6.52 -12.83 11.47
C ALA A 175 5.13 -12.79 10.81
N GLY A 176 4.20 -12.04 11.39
CA GLY A 176 2.79 -12.02 10.99
C GLY A 176 2.00 -10.93 11.72
N PRO A 177 0.66 -10.95 11.67
CA PRO A 177 -0.16 -9.89 12.27
C PRO A 177 -0.20 -9.98 13.79
N ILE A 178 -0.25 -8.83 14.46
CA ILE A 178 -0.51 -8.72 15.90
C ILE A 178 -2.02 -8.56 16.14
N PHE A 179 -2.55 -9.29 17.11
CA PHE A 179 -3.98 -9.31 17.43
C PHE A 179 -4.22 -8.99 18.90
N ASN A 180 -5.32 -8.31 19.19
CA ASN A 180 -5.89 -8.29 20.53
C ASN A 180 -7.13 -9.18 20.53
N VAL A 181 -7.18 -10.18 21.41
CA VAL A 181 -8.26 -11.16 21.48
C VAL A 181 -8.83 -11.14 22.89
N ASP A 182 -10.16 -11.07 23.01
CA ASP A 182 -10.90 -11.11 24.26
C ASP A 182 -12.03 -12.14 24.18
N THR A 183 -12.38 -12.73 25.31
CA THR A 183 -13.60 -13.53 25.51
C THR A 183 -14.72 -12.67 26.08
N VAL A 184 -15.96 -12.92 25.68
CA VAL A 184 -17.14 -12.23 26.22
C VAL A 184 -17.83 -13.12 27.25
N GLY A 185 -17.82 -12.70 28.51
CA GLY A 185 -18.53 -13.38 29.61
C GLY A 185 -17.91 -14.71 30.05
N LYS A 186 -16.68 -15.02 29.60
CA LYS A 186 -15.92 -16.22 29.99
C LYS A 186 -14.46 -15.87 30.27
N ASP A 187 -13.79 -16.71 31.04
CA ASP A 187 -12.36 -16.58 31.32
C ASP A 187 -11.49 -16.93 30.08
N ALA A 188 -10.25 -16.45 30.05
CA ALA A 188 -9.29 -16.74 28.98
C ALA A 188 -8.99 -18.25 28.83
N SER A 189 -9.05 -19.01 29.92
CA SER A 189 -8.78 -20.46 29.97
C SER A 189 -9.70 -21.32 29.09
N VAL A 190 -10.79 -20.76 28.59
CA VAL A 190 -11.66 -21.42 27.61
C VAL A 190 -10.97 -21.61 26.25
N LEU A 191 -9.94 -20.80 25.96
CA LEU A 191 -9.06 -20.99 24.82
C LEU A 191 -7.81 -21.73 25.29
N ARG A 192 -7.60 -22.95 24.78
CA ARG A 192 -6.39 -23.75 25.08
C ARG A 192 -5.19 -23.20 24.32
N SER A 193 -5.39 -22.89 23.04
CA SER A 193 -4.35 -22.38 22.16
C SER A 193 -4.91 -21.47 21.08
N ILE A 194 -4.04 -20.61 20.54
CA ILE A 194 -4.31 -19.79 19.36
C ILE A 194 -3.18 -20.04 18.36
N GLN A 195 -3.54 -20.26 17.09
CA GLN A 195 -2.58 -20.29 16.00
C GLN A 195 -2.63 -18.96 15.24
N PHE A 196 -1.49 -18.30 15.17
CA PHE A 196 -1.32 -17.01 14.51
C PHE A 196 -0.76 -17.22 13.10
N PRO A 197 -1.36 -16.63 12.06
CA PRO A 197 -0.81 -16.71 10.72
C PRO A 197 0.53 -15.95 10.62
N HIS A 198 1.45 -16.45 9.81
CA HIS A 198 2.71 -15.78 9.48
C HIS A 198 2.93 -15.66 7.97
N SER A 199 3.76 -14.71 7.57
CA SER A 199 4.19 -14.51 6.20
C SER A 199 5.56 -15.13 5.91
N VAL A 200 6.26 -15.68 6.91
CA VAL A 200 7.57 -16.31 6.71
C VAL A 200 7.48 -17.50 5.74
N CYS A 201 8.37 -17.58 4.75
CA CYS A 201 8.48 -18.68 3.82
C CYS A 201 9.45 -19.74 4.37
N LEU A 202 8.94 -20.92 4.70
CA LEU A 202 9.75 -22.02 5.28
C LEU A 202 10.31 -22.97 4.20
N ALA A 203 10.54 -22.44 3.01
CA ALA A 203 11.01 -23.22 1.86
C ALA A 203 12.46 -23.71 2.01
N ASP A 204 13.26 -23.02 2.81
CA ASP A 204 14.65 -23.36 3.08
C ASP A 204 14.77 -23.99 4.48
N PRO A 205 14.93 -25.33 4.57
CA PRO A 205 15.04 -26.03 5.84
C PRO A 205 16.40 -25.87 6.51
N GLU A 206 17.42 -25.32 5.82
CA GLU A 206 18.77 -25.13 6.39
C GLU A 206 18.88 -23.83 7.19
N ASN A 207 17.89 -22.93 7.08
CA ASN A 207 17.83 -21.70 7.84
C ASN A 207 17.46 -21.97 9.31
N GLU A 208 18.42 -21.77 10.21
CA GLU A 208 18.17 -21.77 11.64
C GLU A 208 17.31 -20.55 12.01
N MET A 209 16.07 -20.83 12.40
CA MET A 209 15.09 -19.83 12.78
C MET A 209 14.34 -20.26 14.04
N THR A 210 14.09 -19.30 14.91
CA THR A 210 13.32 -19.50 16.15
C THR A 210 12.07 -18.65 16.11
N PHE A 211 10.91 -19.30 16.12
CA PHE A 211 9.63 -18.63 16.31
C PHE A 211 9.33 -18.42 17.79
N SER A 212 8.65 -17.33 18.10
CA SER A 212 8.07 -17.03 19.41
C SER A 212 6.86 -16.12 19.23
N VAL A 213 6.20 -15.74 20.32
CA VAL A 213 5.20 -14.67 20.29
C VAL A 213 5.63 -13.51 21.18
N LEU A 214 5.38 -12.28 20.71
CA LEU A 214 5.38 -11.11 21.57
C LEU A 214 4.00 -10.98 22.20
N HIS A 215 3.93 -11.01 23.52
CA HIS A 215 2.71 -10.87 24.32
C HIS A 215 2.81 -9.65 25.24
N ILE A 216 1.82 -8.77 25.20
CA ILE A 216 1.79 -7.55 26.01
C ILE A 216 0.95 -7.78 27.26
N LYS A 217 1.56 -8.26 28.35
CA LYS A 217 0.87 -8.58 29.59
C LYS A 217 1.04 -7.46 30.61
N ASP A 218 -0.06 -6.92 31.13
CA ASP A 218 -0.03 -5.82 32.11
C ASP A 218 0.86 -4.63 31.67
N ASN A 219 0.74 -4.24 30.40
CA ASN A 219 1.58 -3.24 29.71
C ASN A 219 3.08 -3.56 29.67
N ARG A 220 3.48 -4.82 29.89
CA ARG A 220 4.87 -5.28 29.78
C ARG A 220 5.02 -6.24 28.60
N PRO A 221 6.00 -6.02 27.72
CA PRO A 221 6.29 -6.96 26.65
C PRO A 221 6.98 -8.22 27.19
N LEU A 222 6.45 -9.39 26.83
CA LEU A 222 7.00 -10.69 27.15
C LEU A 222 7.17 -11.49 25.86
N ILE A 223 8.29 -12.19 25.74
CA ILE A 223 8.50 -13.17 24.67
C ILE A 223 8.15 -14.53 25.23
N GLU A 224 7.13 -15.16 24.67
CA GLU A 224 6.67 -16.48 25.07
C GLU A 224 6.99 -17.53 24.01
N PRO A 225 7.37 -18.75 24.42
CA PRO A 225 7.65 -19.83 23.50
C PRO A 225 6.37 -20.29 22.79
N ILE A 226 6.53 -20.72 21.54
CA ILE A 226 5.46 -21.42 20.80
C ILE A 226 5.43 -22.90 21.16
N VAL A 227 4.31 -23.55 20.85
CA VAL A 227 4.15 -25.01 20.96
C VAL A 227 4.72 -25.69 19.72
N ASP A 228 4.35 -25.19 18.55
CA ASP A 228 4.74 -25.73 17.25
C ASP A 228 4.45 -24.68 16.16
N HIS A 229 4.91 -24.93 14.93
CA HIS A 229 4.59 -24.12 13.77
C HIS A 229 4.35 -24.99 12.53
N SER A 230 3.62 -24.43 11.58
CA SER A 230 3.32 -25.04 10.28
C SER A 230 3.83 -24.14 9.17
N GLY A 231 3.61 -24.51 7.91
CA GLY A 231 3.94 -23.66 6.76
C GLY A 231 3.24 -22.29 6.71
N SER A 232 2.25 -22.04 7.58
CA SER A 232 1.47 -20.80 7.56
C SER A 232 1.07 -20.24 8.92
N HIS A 233 1.24 -21.00 10.02
CA HIS A 233 0.82 -20.58 11.36
C HIS A 233 1.83 -20.98 12.43
N VAL A 234 1.94 -20.17 13.49
CA VAL A 234 2.58 -20.55 14.75
C VAL A 234 1.53 -20.80 15.82
N LYS A 235 1.65 -21.90 16.57
CA LYS A 235 0.74 -22.27 17.65
C LYS A 235 1.28 -21.81 19.00
N TRP A 236 0.48 -21.09 19.76
CA TRP A 236 0.81 -20.63 21.11
C TRP A 236 -0.27 -21.07 22.11
N ASN A 237 0.14 -21.52 23.29
CA ASN A 237 -0.79 -21.85 24.38
C ASN A 237 -1.20 -20.57 25.10
N VAL A 238 -2.50 -20.37 25.30
CA VAL A 238 -3.00 -19.12 25.89
C VAL A 238 -2.58 -19.04 27.35
N SER A 239 -1.73 -18.07 27.67
CA SER A 239 -1.32 -17.76 29.05
C SER A 239 -2.16 -16.63 29.67
N SER A 240 -2.60 -15.67 28.85
CA SER A 240 -3.64 -14.68 29.14
C SER A 240 -4.11 -14.06 27.82
N LEU A 241 -5.15 -13.22 27.85
CA LEU A 241 -5.69 -12.55 26.67
C LEU A 241 -5.36 -11.06 26.70
N SER A 242 -4.50 -10.65 25.77
CA SER A 242 -4.10 -9.27 25.51
C SER A 242 -3.43 -9.20 24.12
N PRO A 243 -2.83 -8.07 23.68
CA PRO A 243 -2.13 -8.02 22.40
C PRO A 243 -1.02 -9.09 22.28
N VAL A 244 -1.13 -9.96 21.28
CA VAL A 244 -0.17 -11.02 20.97
C VAL A 244 0.08 -11.09 19.46
N GLY A 245 1.34 -11.24 19.06
CA GLY A 245 1.72 -11.39 17.64
C GLY A 245 2.93 -12.30 17.46
N PRO A 246 3.01 -13.04 16.34
CA PRO A 246 4.12 -13.95 16.07
C PRO A 246 5.37 -13.18 15.67
N ILE A 247 6.52 -13.61 16.20
CA ILE A 247 7.84 -13.04 15.95
C ILE A 247 8.83 -14.15 15.58
N ILE A 248 9.89 -13.76 14.87
CA ILE A 248 10.94 -14.66 14.42
C ILE A 248 12.31 -14.05 14.71
N GLN A 249 13.23 -14.92 15.11
CA GLN A 249 14.65 -14.64 15.22
C GLN A 249 15.40 -15.55 14.25
N THR A 250 16.28 -14.97 13.45
CA THR A 250 17.12 -15.67 12.49
C THR A 250 18.46 -14.94 12.33
N THR A 251 19.51 -15.67 12.00
CA THR A 251 20.84 -15.13 11.68
C THR A 251 21.06 -14.95 10.19
N GLN A 252 20.15 -15.45 9.35
CA GLN A 252 20.25 -15.46 7.89
C GLN A 252 19.09 -14.65 7.27
N SER A 253 19.20 -14.35 5.98
CA SER A 253 18.10 -13.72 5.26
C SER A 253 16.94 -14.71 5.09
N VAL A 254 15.71 -14.23 5.20
CA VAL A 254 14.53 -15.08 5.21
C VAL A 254 13.49 -14.48 4.30
N GLU A 255 13.14 -15.22 3.25
CA GLU A 255 12.05 -14.86 2.36
C GLU A 255 10.71 -14.81 3.11
N HIS A 256 9.91 -13.82 2.76
CA HIS A 256 8.54 -13.66 3.20
C HIS A 256 7.61 -13.77 1.99
N HIS A 257 6.48 -14.45 2.18
CA HIS A 257 5.32 -14.30 1.31
C HIS A 257 4.89 -12.84 1.35
N GLY A 258 5.12 -12.14 0.25
CA GLY A 258 4.85 -10.73 0.08
C GLY A 258 3.62 -10.46 -0.77
N VAL A 259 3.19 -9.20 -0.75
CA VAL A 259 2.14 -8.66 -1.60
C VAL A 259 2.57 -7.33 -2.20
N VAL A 260 2.14 -7.08 -3.44
CA VAL A 260 2.28 -5.77 -4.10
C VAL A 260 0.91 -5.11 -4.12
N LEU A 261 0.78 -3.99 -3.41
CA LEU A 261 -0.48 -3.24 -3.32
C LEU A 261 -0.45 -2.05 -4.28
N VAL A 262 -1.31 -2.07 -5.29
CA VAL A 262 -1.42 -1.01 -6.28
C VAL A 262 -2.62 -0.12 -5.95
N TYR A 263 -2.40 1.18 -5.81
CA TYR A 263 -3.44 2.18 -5.56
C TYR A 263 -3.43 3.23 -6.67
N LYS A 264 -4.54 3.39 -7.39
CA LYS A 264 -4.71 4.43 -8.39
C LYS A 264 -5.23 5.72 -7.76
N GLN A 265 -4.59 6.84 -8.07
CA GLN A 265 -5.09 8.16 -7.69
C GLN A 265 -6.34 8.53 -8.51
N LEU A 266 -7.36 9.06 -7.83
CA LEU A 266 -8.57 9.62 -8.42
C LEU A 266 -8.48 11.15 -8.48
N GLY A 267 -9.13 11.75 -9.48
CA GLY A 267 -9.26 13.20 -9.61
C GLY A 267 -8.09 13.90 -10.31
N SER A 268 -7.05 13.17 -10.70
CA SER A 268 -6.10 13.59 -11.74
C SER A 268 -6.88 13.72 -13.05
N GLY A 269 -6.58 14.74 -13.88
CA GLY A 269 -7.33 15.04 -15.11
C GLY A 269 -7.54 13.81 -16.01
N ASN A 270 -8.54 13.85 -16.88
CA ASN A 270 -9.12 12.70 -17.60
C ASN A 270 -8.15 11.81 -18.41
N ASN A 271 -6.86 12.14 -18.52
CA ASN A 271 -5.87 11.43 -19.34
C ASN A 271 -4.59 11.02 -18.57
N ASN A 272 -4.55 11.13 -17.23
CA ASN A 272 -3.32 10.83 -16.47
C ASN A 272 -3.55 9.66 -15.49
N TYR A 273 -2.60 8.73 -15.46
CA TYR A 273 -2.67 7.56 -14.59
C TYR A 273 -1.50 7.58 -13.60
N SER A 274 -1.77 7.98 -12.36
CA SER A 274 -0.81 7.90 -11.25
C SER A 274 -1.19 6.74 -10.31
N PHE A 275 -0.19 5.92 -9.99
CA PHE A 275 -0.32 4.79 -9.09
C PHE A 275 0.70 4.88 -7.97
N HIS A 276 0.28 4.62 -6.74
CA HIS A 276 1.18 4.27 -5.65
C HIS A 276 1.27 2.75 -5.54
N VAL A 277 2.48 2.20 -5.63
CA VAL A 277 2.77 0.78 -5.56
C VAL A 277 3.56 0.51 -4.28
N TYR A 278 2.94 -0.20 -3.34
CA TYR A 278 3.55 -0.55 -2.05
C TYR A 278 4.01 -2.00 -2.04
N LEU A 279 5.14 -2.24 -1.38
CA LEU A 279 5.63 -3.58 -1.03
C LEU A 279 5.28 -3.87 0.42
N ALA A 280 4.72 -5.04 0.70
CA ALA A 280 4.33 -5.44 2.04
C ALA A 280 4.50 -6.94 2.24
N THR A 281 4.68 -7.37 3.49
CA THR A 281 4.46 -8.79 3.80
C THR A 281 2.97 -9.12 3.60
N ASN A 282 2.66 -10.39 3.34
CA ASN A 282 1.29 -10.88 3.33
C ASN A 282 0.74 -11.03 4.76
N SER A 283 0.77 -9.94 5.50
CA SER A 283 0.32 -9.80 6.87
C SER A 283 -0.84 -8.82 6.92
N ALA A 284 -1.93 -9.21 7.57
CA ALA A 284 -3.09 -8.34 7.77
C ALA A 284 -2.74 -7.02 8.49
N SER A 285 -1.72 -7.01 9.35
CA SER A 285 -1.24 -5.79 10.01
C SER A 285 -0.58 -4.84 9.01
N ASP A 286 0.37 -5.33 8.20
CA ASP A 286 1.07 -4.51 7.19
C ASP A 286 0.11 -3.94 6.15
N ILE A 287 -0.80 -4.78 5.63
CA ILE A 287 -1.80 -4.36 4.63
C ILE A 287 -2.75 -3.32 5.24
N LYS A 288 -3.13 -3.48 6.51
CA LYS A 288 -3.99 -2.52 7.22
C LYS A 288 -3.27 -1.18 7.43
N ASP A 289 -1.98 -1.20 7.77
CA ASP A 289 -1.20 0.00 8.00
C ASP A 289 -1.02 0.82 6.72
N ILE A 290 -0.74 0.15 5.59
CA ILE A 290 -0.70 0.81 4.27
C ILE A 290 -2.07 1.37 3.90
N ARG A 291 -3.16 0.63 4.15
CA ARG A 291 -4.51 1.15 3.89
C ARG A 291 -4.77 2.43 4.69
N LYS A 292 -4.45 2.44 5.98
CA LYS A 292 -4.60 3.64 6.84
C LYS A 292 -3.74 4.80 6.32
N GLN A 293 -2.49 4.53 5.91
CA GLN A 293 -1.60 5.53 5.32
C GLN A 293 -2.20 6.13 4.04
N VAL A 294 -2.73 5.31 3.14
CA VAL A 294 -3.35 5.76 1.88
C VAL A 294 -4.63 6.57 2.14
N GLN A 295 -5.45 6.16 3.12
CA GLN A 295 -6.65 6.89 3.53
C GLN A 295 -6.33 8.25 4.15
N GLY A 296 -5.15 8.41 4.76
CA GLY A 296 -4.69 9.67 5.34
C GLY A 296 -4.21 10.71 4.30
N TYR A 297 -4.10 10.35 3.01
CA TYR A 297 -3.71 11.31 1.99
C TYR A 297 -4.84 12.25 1.60
N LYS A 298 -4.48 13.46 1.18
CA LYS A 298 -5.44 14.47 0.67
C LYS A 298 -6.12 14.02 -0.62
N ASN A 299 -5.38 13.30 -1.47
CA ASN A 299 -5.91 12.77 -2.72
C ASN A 299 -6.67 11.48 -2.45
N ARG A 300 -7.73 11.22 -3.24
CA ARG A 300 -8.47 9.96 -3.15
C ARG A 300 -7.75 8.88 -3.95
N TYR A 301 -7.67 7.69 -3.39
CA TYR A 301 -7.10 6.52 -4.06
C TYR A 301 -8.11 5.37 -4.09
N ILE A 302 -8.02 4.53 -5.12
CA ILE A 302 -8.73 3.25 -5.20
C ILE A 302 -7.70 2.12 -5.30
N ARG A 303 -7.94 1.02 -4.58
CA ARG A 303 -7.08 -0.15 -4.66
C ARG A 303 -7.39 -0.90 -5.96
N ILE A 304 -6.36 -1.27 -6.70
CA ILE A 304 -6.47 -2.16 -7.84
C ILE A 304 -6.13 -3.56 -7.38
N GLU A 305 -7.11 -4.46 -7.46
CA GLU A 305 -6.92 -5.86 -7.12
C GLU A 305 -6.08 -6.55 -8.22
N LYS A 306 -4.90 -7.03 -7.83
CA LYS A 306 -3.97 -7.79 -8.66
C LYS A 306 -3.52 -9.03 -7.90
N PRO A 307 -2.97 -10.05 -8.60
CA PRO A 307 -2.48 -11.26 -7.97
C PRO A 307 -1.63 -10.91 -6.74
N PRO A 308 -2.03 -11.37 -5.55
CA PRO A 308 -1.54 -10.80 -4.32
C PRO A 308 -0.15 -11.31 -3.94
N THR A 309 0.42 -12.31 -4.61
CA THR A 309 1.56 -13.04 -4.06
C THR A 309 2.87 -12.76 -4.80
N CYS A 310 3.91 -12.47 -4.03
CA CYS A 310 5.30 -12.52 -4.44
C CYS A 310 6.17 -13.06 -3.29
N LYS A 311 7.46 -13.22 -3.54
CA LYS A 311 8.47 -13.50 -2.50
C LYS A 311 9.26 -12.22 -2.29
N LEU A 312 9.38 -11.79 -1.04
CA LEU A 312 10.13 -10.60 -0.65
C LEU A 312 11.11 -10.96 0.45
N ASP A 313 12.37 -10.58 0.28
CA ASP A 313 13.40 -10.52 1.32
C ASP A 313 13.80 -9.06 1.56
N GLU A 314 14.42 -8.76 2.71
CA GLU A 314 15.01 -7.44 2.96
C GLU A 314 16.07 -7.13 1.90
N GLY A 315 15.82 -6.11 1.10
CA GLY A 315 16.62 -5.85 -0.09
C GLY A 315 16.15 -4.62 -0.84
N THR A 316 16.78 -4.33 -1.98
CA THR A 316 16.43 -3.20 -2.82
C THR A 316 15.73 -3.70 -4.08
N TYR A 317 14.58 -3.09 -4.38
CA TYR A 317 13.73 -3.49 -5.49
C TYR A 317 13.57 -2.34 -6.46
N ARG A 318 13.32 -2.68 -7.72
CA ARG A 318 13.01 -1.76 -8.81
C ARG A 318 11.68 -2.13 -9.43
N LEU A 319 10.87 -1.12 -9.72
CA LEU A 319 9.62 -1.29 -10.45
C LEU A 319 9.83 -0.90 -11.92
N LEU A 320 9.59 -1.84 -12.83
CA LEU A 320 9.65 -1.66 -14.27
C LEU A 320 8.24 -1.57 -14.85
N SER A 321 8.10 -0.88 -15.99
CA SER A 321 6.83 -0.77 -16.68
C SER A 321 6.96 -0.89 -18.20
N GLU A 322 5.97 -1.53 -18.82
CA GLU A 322 5.76 -1.58 -20.26
C GLU A 322 4.31 -1.16 -20.56
N PRO A 323 4.05 -0.08 -21.31
CA PRO A 323 5.04 0.88 -21.82
C PRO A 323 5.75 1.66 -20.71
N GLU A 324 6.87 2.30 -21.03
CA GLU A 324 7.69 3.04 -20.07
C GLU A 324 6.91 4.21 -19.46
N GLY A 325 6.85 4.25 -18.13
CA GLY A 325 6.27 5.33 -17.33
C GLY A 325 7.30 6.00 -16.43
N GLU A 326 6.96 7.16 -15.91
CA GLU A 326 7.80 7.86 -14.92
C GLU A 326 7.62 7.20 -13.54
N ILE A 327 8.64 6.48 -13.08
CA ILE A 327 8.62 5.76 -11.80
C ILE A 327 9.61 6.41 -10.83
N LYS A 328 9.13 6.76 -9.62
CA LYS A 328 9.94 7.33 -8.54
C LYS A 328 9.60 6.70 -7.18
N PRO A 329 10.59 6.38 -6.32
CA PRO A 329 12.02 6.40 -6.61
C PRO A 329 12.40 5.34 -7.66
N GLU A 330 13.61 5.43 -8.21
CA GLU A 330 14.13 4.40 -9.13
C GLU A 330 14.23 3.04 -8.41
N ASP A 331 14.77 3.09 -7.19
CA ASP A 331 14.98 1.93 -6.34
C ASP A 331 14.34 2.17 -4.97
N LEU A 332 13.71 1.13 -4.41
CA LEU A 332 13.06 1.16 -3.10
C LEU A 332 13.57 0.02 -2.22
N LYS A 333 14.07 0.38 -1.03
CA LYS A 333 14.46 -0.61 -0.02
C LYS A 333 13.22 -1.18 0.69
N PHE A 334 13.03 -2.49 0.60
CA PHE A 334 12.08 -3.23 1.42
C PHE A 334 12.75 -3.62 2.74
N THR A 335 12.04 -3.41 3.85
CA THR A 335 12.51 -3.78 5.19
C THR A 335 11.36 -4.32 6.03
N LEU A 336 11.71 -5.31 6.86
CA LEU A 336 10.88 -5.90 7.90
C LEU A 336 10.98 -5.10 9.21
N ALA A 337 11.72 -4.00 9.25
CA ALA A 337 11.66 -3.07 10.36
C ALA A 337 10.26 -2.45 10.46
N VAL A 338 9.83 -2.24 11.71
CA VAL A 338 8.58 -1.53 11.99
C VAL A 338 8.78 -0.04 11.68
N THR A 339 8.14 0.43 10.61
CA THR A 339 8.20 1.84 10.20
C THR A 339 6.83 2.50 10.35
N LYS A 340 6.82 3.79 10.72
CA LYS A 340 5.57 4.57 10.85
C LYS A 340 4.87 4.78 9.51
N MET A 341 5.64 4.89 8.43
CA MET A 341 5.14 4.97 7.07
C MET A 341 5.92 3.99 6.19
N LYS A 342 5.22 3.35 5.26
CA LYS A 342 5.83 2.50 4.24
C LYS A 342 6.14 3.33 3.01
N GLY A 343 7.35 3.17 2.47
CA GLY A 343 7.73 3.71 1.18
C GLY A 343 6.93 3.06 0.05
N TYR A 344 6.87 3.73 -1.09
CA TYR A 344 6.16 3.27 -2.28
C TYR A 344 6.84 3.79 -3.54
N PHE A 345 6.57 3.13 -4.66
CA PHE A 345 6.82 3.68 -5.98
C PHE A 345 5.61 4.50 -6.43
N GLU A 346 5.83 5.73 -6.86
CA GLU A 346 4.90 6.50 -7.67
C GLU A 346 5.18 6.18 -9.14
N ALA A 347 4.23 5.53 -9.80
CA ALA A 347 4.29 5.22 -11.23
C ALA A 347 3.28 6.08 -11.99
N PHE A 348 3.77 6.92 -12.89
CA PHE A 348 2.97 7.87 -13.67
C PHE A 348 3.01 7.55 -15.17
N PHE A 349 1.83 7.57 -15.79
CA PHE A 349 1.66 7.33 -17.21
C PHE A 349 0.78 8.41 -17.85
N GLU A 350 1.27 9.00 -18.94
CA GLU A 350 0.49 9.93 -19.81
C GLU A 350 -0.44 9.18 -20.77
N GLN A 351 -0.08 7.96 -21.14
CA GLN A 351 -0.86 7.12 -22.05
C GLN A 351 -1.87 6.27 -21.27
N PRO A 352 -2.97 5.82 -21.91
CA PRO A 352 -3.94 4.94 -21.26
C PRO A 352 -3.39 3.52 -21.06
N PRO A 353 -3.95 2.74 -20.11
CA PRO A 353 -3.66 1.32 -19.97
C PRO A 353 -3.89 0.56 -21.29
N PRO A 354 -3.22 -0.58 -21.53
CA PRO A 354 -2.63 -1.44 -20.51
C PRO A 354 -1.21 -1.06 -20.08
N PHE A 355 -0.93 -1.20 -18.78
CA PHE A 355 0.42 -1.09 -18.20
C PHE A 355 0.82 -2.42 -17.58
N LYS A 356 1.88 -3.04 -18.07
CA LYS A 356 2.50 -4.19 -17.44
C LYS A 356 3.55 -3.68 -16.46
N LEU A 357 3.37 -3.98 -15.19
CA LEU A 357 4.32 -3.67 -14.13
C LEU A 357 5.06 -4.94 -13.73
N SER A 358 6.37 -4.83 -13.50
CA SER A 358 7.22 -5.91 -13.01
C SER A 358 8.07 -5.41 -11.85
N LEU A 359 8.07 -6.14 -10.75
CA LEU A 359 8.94 -5.87 -9.60
C LEU A 359 10.16 -6.78 -9.70
N VAL A 360 11.35 -6.18 -9.68
CA VAL A 360 12.63 -6.86 -9.80
C VAL A 360 13.44 -6.62 -8.54
N GLU A 361 14.01 -7.68 -7.97
CA GLU A 361 15.02 -7.56 -6.91
C GLU A 361 16.38 -7.25 -7.54
N ILE A 362 17.06 -6.19 -7.08
CA ILE A 362 18.24 -5.65 -7.77
C ILE A 362 19.44 -6.60 -7.66
N ASP A 363 19.65 -7.21 -6.51
CA ASP A 363 20.85 -8.01 -6.24
C ASP A 363 20.84 -9.34 -7.02
N THR A 364 19.65 -9.88 -7.31
CA THR A 364 19.45 -11.15 -7.98
C THR A 364 19.00 -11.01 -9.44
N ASP A 365 18.55 -9.81 -9.85
CA ASP A 365 17.86 -9.53 -11.11
C ASP A 365 16.62 -10.42 -11.34
N GLU A 366 16.05 -10.96 -10.25
CA GLU A 366 14.88 -11.83 -10.31
C GLU A 366 13.59 -11.00 -10.33
N THR A 367 12.71 -11.28 -11.31
CA THR A 367 11.36 -10.73 -11.33
C THR A 367 10.46 -11.49 -10.34
N VAL A 368 10.26 -10.90 -9.16
CA VAL A 368 9.49 -11.52 -8.07
C VAL A 368 7.97 -11.33 -8.20
N TRP A 369 7.53 -10.35 -9.00
CA TRP A 369 6.11 -10.08 -9.25
C TRP A 369 5.90 -9.43 -10.61
N SER A 370 4.80 -9.75 -11.28
CA SER A 370 4.35 -8.97 -12.43
C SER A 370 2.83 -8.97 -12.56
N ALA A 371 2.27 -7.86 -13.05
CA ALA A 371 0.85 -7.77 -13.36
C ALA A 371 0.56 -6.73 -14.43
N THR A 372 -0.52 -6.94 -15.18
CA THR A 372 -1.02 -5.96 -16.16
C THR A 372 -2.24 -5.24 -15.60
N ILE A 373 -2.14 -3.92 -15.47
CA ILE A 373 -3.25 -3.00 -15.22
C ILE A 373 -3.93 -2.71 -16.56
N ARG A 374 -5.23 -2.97 -16.66
CA ARG A 374 -6.08 -2.75 -17.83
C ARG A 374 -7.01 -1.57 -17.57
N GLU A 375 -7.63 -1.06 -18.62
CA GLU A 375 -8.54 0.09 -18.52
C GLU A 375 -9.70 -0.15 -17.53
N GLY A 376 -10.30 -1.34 -17.55
CA GLY A 376 -11.37 -1.71 -16.63
C GLY A 376 -10.97 -1.75 -15.16
N ASP A 377 -9.68 -1.94 -14.86
CA ASP A 377 -9.18 -1.95 -13.47
C ASP A 377 -9.09 -0.54 -12.88
N CYS A 378 -9.08 0.48 -13.73
CA CYS A 378 -8.88 1.87 -13.35
C CYS A 378 -10.19 2.62 -13.06
N VAL A 379 -11.34 1.97 -13.25
CA VAL A 379 -12.67 2.55 -13.06
C VAL A 379 -13.14 2.19 -11.65
N GLY A 380 -13.29 3.19 -10.78
CA GLY A 380 -13.96 2.98 -9.50
C GLY A 380 -15.44 2.70 -9.75
N ASP A 381 -16.01 1.70 -9.07
CA ASP A 381 -17.44 1.37 -9.10
C ASP A 381 -18.27 2.57 -8.59
N THR A 382 -18.51 3.50 -9.50
CA THR A 382 -19.48 4.58 -9.35
C THR A 382 -20.76 4.18 -10.07
N GLU A 383 -21.24 2.96 -9.81
CA GLU A 383 -22.66 2.70 -9.96
C GLU A 383 -23.40 3.60 -8.97
N LYS A 384 -23.84 4.76 -9.48
CA LYS A 384 -24.78 5.65 -8.82
C LYS A 384 -25.98 4.81 -8.41
N LYS A 385 -26.05 4.39 -7.14
CA LYS A 385 -27.26 3.80 -6.57
C LYS A 385 -28.43 4.71 -6.98
N PRO A 386 -29.46 4.20 -7.68
CA PRO A 386 -30.62 5.02 -8.00
C PRO A 386 -31.19 5.51 -6.67
N ARG A 387 -31.30 6.83 -6.53
CA ARG A 387 -31.93 7.47 -5.37
C ARG A 387 -33.31 6.84 -5.21
N LYS A 388 -33.47 5.95 -4.22
CA LYS A 388 -34.80 5.48 -3.79
C LYS A 388 -35.53 6.74 -3.33
N ARG A 389 -36.50 7.18 -4.15
CA ARG A 389 -37.50 8.16 -3.73
C ARG A 389 -38.19 7.57 -2.51
N THR A 390 -37.94 8.18 -1.35
CA THR A 390 -38.77 7.99 -0.17
C THR A 390 -40.13 8.65 -0.48
N ASN A 391 -41.12 7.84 -0.85
CA ASN A 391 -42.51 8.26 -0.81
C ASN A 391 -42.91 8.37 0.67
N SER A 392 -42.75 9.57 1.26
CA SER A 392 -43.47 9.92 2.47
C SER A 392 -44.93 10.20 2.10
N ARG A 393 -45.82 9.37 2.62
CA ARG A 393 -47.26 9.64 2.67
C ARG A 393 -47.45 10.86 3.57
N HIS A 394 -47.81 12.00 3.00
CA HIS A 394 -48.48 13.05 3.75
C HIS A 394 -49.97 13.01 3.44
N GLY A 395 -50.73 12.73 4.49
CA GLY A 395 -52.19 12.77 4.51
C GLY A 395 -52.71 14.19 4.29
N SER A 396 -53.88 14.21 3.68
CA SER A 396 -54.69 15.34 3.26
C SER A 396 -55.17 16.22 4.41
N SER A 397 -55.22 17.53 4.18
CA SER A 397 -56.37 18.38 4.51
C SER A 397 -56.24 19.76 3.83
N SER A 398 -57.24 20.10 3.03
CA SER A 398 -57.56 21.45 2.53
C SER A 398 -58.92 21.86 3.16
N PRO A 399 -59.52 23.04 2.90
CA PRO A 399 -59.04 24.25 2.22
C PRO A 399 -59.33 25.56 3.00
N SER A 400 -58.77 26.69 2.55
CA SER A 400 -59.41 28.00 2.73
C SER A 400 -59.00 28.92 1.59
N GLU A 401 -60.01 29.52 0.96
CA GLU A 401 -59.89 30.47 -0.14
C GLU A 401 -59.49 31.87 0.37
N GLY A 402 -58.91 32.70 -0.50
CA GLY A 402 -58.72 34.12 -0.23
C GLY A 402 -57.60 34.81 -1.00
N GLU A 403 -57.96 35.30 -2.19
CA GLU A 403 -57.49 36.53 -2.84
C GLU A 403 -56.08 36.69 -3.42
N GLU A 404 -56.12 37.15 -4.68
CA GLU A 404 -55.05 37.72 -5.49
C GLU A 404 -54.45 38.97 -4.83
N THR A 405 -53.14 39.20 -5.01
CA THR A 405 -52.61 40.37 -5.76
C THR A 405 -51.08 40.38 -5.70
N GLY A 406 -50.49 41.06 -6.69
CA GLY A 406 -49.08 41.00 -7.05
C GLY A 406 -48.07 41.40 -5.97
N CYS A 407 -46.80 41.10 -6.21
CA CYS A 407 -45.86 42.15 -6.59
C CYS A 407 -44.53 41.59 -7.10
N LYS A 408 -43.91 42.45 -7.90
CA LYS A 408 -42.77 42.24 -8.77
C LYS A 408 -41.44 42.27 -7.99
N ARG A 409 -40.42 41.69 -8.64
CA ARG A 409 -38.98 41.94 -8.53
C ARG A 409 -38.57 43.31 -7.95
N PRO A 410 -37.34 43.38 -7.38
CA PRO A 410 -36.36 44.41 -7.73
C PRO A 410 -35.22 43.71 -8.50
N ARG A 411 -34.96 43.92 -9.80
CA ARG A 411 -34.60 45.13 -10.57
C ARG A 411 -33.49 45.96 -9.93
N TRP A 412 -32.27 45.48 -10.12
CA TRP A 412 -31.08 46.31 -10.29
C TRP A 412 -31.19 47.14 -11.58
N ARG A 413 -30.83 48.41 -11.49
CA ARG A 413 -30.49 49.38 -12.56
C ARG A 413 -29.46 50.34 -11.92
N ASP A 414 -28.52 50.95 -12.61
CA ASP A 414 -28.49 51.40 -14.00
C ASP A 414 -27.01 51.63 -14.41
N GLU A 415 -26.60 51.24 -15.62
CA GLU A 415 -26.45 52.07 -16.83
C GLU A 415 -25.02 52.60 -17.02
N THR A 416 -24.43 52.22 -18.16
CA THR A 416 -23.82 53.17 -19.08
C THR A 416 -24.22 52.78 -20.50
N ASP A 417 -25.07 53.62 -21.07
CA ASP A 417 -25.38 53.87 -22.48
C ASP A 417 -24.07 54.16 -23.27
N GLY A 418 -23.85 53.91 -24.56
CA GLY A 418 -24.66 53.48 -25.70
C GLY A 418 -23.86 53.85 -26.96
N MET A 419 -23.92 53.05 -28.04
CA MET A 419 -23.97 53.50 -29.45
C MET A 419 -23.94 52.29 -30.40
N LYS A 420 -24.93 52.21 -31.29
CA LYS A 420 -24.98 51.28 -32.43
C LYS A 420 -24.38 51.94 -33.68
N THR A 421 -23.63 51.17 -34.46
CA THR A 421 -23.72 51.17 -35.94
C THR A 421 -23.06 49.89 -36.45
N GLY A 422 -23.79 49.14 -37.27
CA GLY A 422 -23.40 47.81 -37.73
C GLY A 422 -22.40 47.80 -38.87
N ILE A 423 -21.53 46.79 -38.86
CA ILE A 423 -20.95 46.12 -40.02
C ILE A 423 -20.84 44.64 -39.62
N THR A 424 -21.32 43.74 -40.47
CA THR A 424 -21.13 42.29 -40.38
C THR A 424 -19.62 41.99 -40.39
N GLN A 425 -19.02 41.83 -39.22
CA GLN A 425 -17.64 41.34 -39.05
C GLN A 425 -17.68 40.08 -38.22
N GLY A 426 -17.00 39.03 -38.70
CA GLY A 426 -16.98 37.70 -38.09
C GLY A 426 -16.67 37.80 -36.60
N GLN A 427 -17.58 37.25 -35.78
CA GLN A 427 -17.49 37.32 -34.33
C GLN A 427 -16.13 36.76 -33.88
N GLU A 428 -15.24 37.63 -33.41
CA GLU A 428 -13.94 37.24 -32.88
C GLU A 428 -14.11 36.24 -31.74
N MET A 429 -13.12 35.37 -31.57
CA MET A 429 -13.14 34.36 -30.52
C MET A 429 -13.23 35.02 -29.15
N SER A 430 -14.29 34.73 -28.41
CA SER A 430 -14.42 35.14 -27.01
C SER A 430 -13.40 34.42 -26.15
N GLU A 431 -13.02 35.01 -25.00
CA GLU A 431 -12.10 34.37 -24.06
C GLU A 431 -12.60 32.99 -23.60
N LYS A 432 -13.93 32.82 -23.51
CA LYS A 432 -14.56 31.53 -23.19
C LYS A 432 -14.32 30.49 -24.27
N GLN A 433 -14.37 30.88 -25.55
CA GLN A 433 -14.07 29.98 -26.67
C GLN A 433 -12.57 29.65 -26.72
N LEU A 434 -11.69 30.64 -26.50
CA LEU A 434 -10.25 30.41 -26.41
C LEU A 434 -9.90 29.49 -25.23
N LEU A 435 -10.56 29.64 -24.08
CA LEU A 435 -10.38 28.75 -22.93
C LEU A 435 -10.85 27.33 -23.25
N GLN A 436 -11.92 27.18 -24.04
CA GLN A 436 -12.37 25.86 -24.48
C GLN A 436 -11.34 25.19 -25.39
N VAL A 437 -10.67 25.94 -26.28
CA VAL A 437 -9.56 25.44 -27.10
C VAL A 437 -8.32 25.16 -26.24
N ALA A 438 -7.97 26.04 -25.31
CA ALA A 438 -6.85 25.88 -24.37
C ALA A 438 -6.95 24.59 -23.54
N LYS A 439 -8.18 24.20 -23.15
CA LYS A 439 -8.43 22.95 -22.43
C LYS A 439 -8.22 21.69 -23.28
N ARG A 440 -8.21 21.82 -24.61
CA ARG A 440 -8.04 20.71 -25.56
C ARG A 440 -6.62 20.61 -26.10
N LEU A 441 -5.86 21.70 -26.07
CA LEU A 441 -4.42 21.69 -26.37
C LEU A 441 -3.67 20.86 -25.31
N GLY A 442 -2.79 19.98 -25.75
CA GLY A 442 -1.91 19.12 -24.96
C GLY A 442 -0.54 19.75 -24.69
N LYS A 443 0.55 18.98 -24.78
CA LYS A 443 1.93 19.44 -24.56
C LYS A 443 2.53 20.16 -25.79
N GLU A 444 1.92 19.95 -26.94
CA GLU A 444 2.21 20.60 -28.22
C GLU A 444 1.85 22.09 -28.24
N TRP A 445 1.19 22.63 -27.19
CA TRP A 445 0.81 24.04 -27.14
C TRP A 445 1.99 25.01 -27.32
N LYS A 446 3.20 24.61 -26.94
CA LYS A 446 4.42 25.39 -27.19
C LYS A 446 4.80 25.41 -28.67
N GLN A 447 4.65 24.28 -29.37
CA GLN A 447 4.86 24.21 -30.82
C GLN A 447 3.76 24.99 -31.54
N VAL A 448 2.50 24.82 -31.13
CA VAL A 448 1.36 25.62 -31.61
C VAL A 448 1.65 27.11 -31.46
N ALA A 449 2.20 27.56 -30.33
CA ALA A 449 2.55 28.97 -30.15
C ALA A 449 3.55 29.49 -31.20
N ILE A 450 4.53 28.67 -31.61
CA ILE A 450 5.47 29.02 -32.68
C ILE A 450 4.74 29.15 -34.02
N TYR A 451 3.84 28.22 -34.34
CA TYR A 451 2.98 28.28 -35.54
C TYR A 451 2.00 29.47 -35.50
N LEU A 452 1.67 29.97 -34.30
CA LEU A 452 0.85 31.14 -34.09
C LEU A 452 1.64 32.47 -34.11
N ASP A 453 2.92 32.44 -34.50
CA ASP A 453 3.86 33.58 -34.56
C ASP A 453 4.23 34.17 -33.18
N LEU A 454 4.25 33.34 -32.13
CA LEU A 454 4.88 33.71 -30.85
C LEU A 454 6.35 33.31 -30.84
N ASN A 455 7.18 34.16 -30.23
CA ASN A 455 8.60 33.88 -30.07
C ASN A 455 8.89 33.20 -28.71
N TYR A 456 10.08 32.63 -28.56
CA TYR A 456 10.46 31.88 -27.34
C TYR A 456 10.43 32.76 -26.07
N LYS A 457 10.74 34.06 -26.18
CA LYS A 457 10.77 34.97 -25.02
C LYS A 457 9.37 35.20 -24.46
N GLU A 458 8.38 35.35 -25.34
CA GLU A 458 6.98 35.48 -24.94
C GLU A 458 6.46 34.19 -24.26
N LEU A 459 6.93 33.03 -24.71
CA LEU A 459 6.63 31.76 -24.06
C LEU A 459 7.24 31.70 -22.66
N ASP A 460 8.52 32.05 -22.52
CA ASP A 460 9.20 32.08 -21.22
C ASP A 460 8.52 33.07 -20.25
N ASP A 461 8.12 34.24 -20.73
CA ASP A 461 7.38 35.24 -19.94
C ASP A 461 6.01 34.69 -19.47
N ILE A 462 5.27 34.01 -20.35
CA ILE A 462 4.01 33.36 -19.99
C ILE A 462 4.24 32.27 -18.92
N GLN A 463 5.31 31.49 -19.03
CA GLN A 463 5.64 30.44 -18.06
C GLN A 463 6.15 31.01 -16.72
N ALA A 464 6.85 32.14 -16.74
CA ALA A 464 7.33 32.82 -15.53
C ALA A 464 6.17 33.46 -14.74
N VAL A 465 5.17 34.00 -15.43
CA VAL A 465 4.04 34.71 -14.82
C VAL A 465 2.91 33.76 -14.38
N GLU A 466 2.67 32.67 -15.10
CA GLU A 466 1.55 31.76 -14.85
C GLU A 466 2.03 30.36 -14.51
N LYS A 467 1.54 29.80 -13.40
CA LYS A 467 1.90 28.43 -12.98
C LYS A 467 0.92 27.39 -13.51
N ASP A 468 -0.34 27.76 -13.76
CA ASP A 468 -1.34 26.85 -14.29
C ASP A 468 -1.17 26.68 -15.81
N VAL A 469 -0.95 25.44 -16.25
CA VAL A 469 -0.69 25.13 -17.67
C VAL A 469 -1.89 25.43 -18.58
N THR A 470 -3.13 25.31 -18.07
CA THR A 470 -4.33 25.68 -18.84
C THR A 470 -4.41 27.19 -19.03
N MET A 471 -4.02 27.94 -18.00
CA MET A 471 -3.92 29.40 -18.06
C MET A 471 -2.74 29.87 -18.90
N GLN A 472 -1.62 29.13 -18.94
CA GLN A 472 -0.52 29.37 -19.89
C GLN A 472 -1.00 29.21 -21.33
N LYS A 473 -1.74 28.13 -21.64
CA LYS A 473 -2.35 27.89 -22.97
C LYS A 473 -3.35 28.97 -23.34
N LEU A 474 -4.19 29.39 -22.39
CA LEU A 474 -5.14 30.49 -22.61
C LEU A 474 -4.39 31.81 -22.87
N LYS A 475 -3.36 32.14 -22.07
CA LYS A 475 -2.54 33.34 -22.24
C LYS A 475 -1.84 33.35 -23.59
N MET A 476 -1.31 32.21 -24.04
CA MET A 476 -0.75 32.04 -25.38
C MET A 476 -1.77 32.35 -26.48
N LEU A 477 -2.99 31.80 -26.38
CA LEU A 477 -4.07 32.07 -27.34
C LEU A 477 -4.58 33.52 -27.27
N LEU A 478 -4.52 34.16 -26.11
CA LEU A 478 -4.85 35.58 -25.94
C LEU A 478 -3.76 36.47 -26.57
N GLU A 479 -2.48 36.12 -26.43
CA GLU A 479 -1.38 36.82 -27.11
C GLU A 479 -1.46 36.65 -28.62
N TRP A 480 -1.79 35.45 -29.11
CA TRP A 480 -2.11 35.24 -30.53
C TRP A 480 -3.25 36.15 -30.98
N LYS A 481 -4.36 36.20 -30.22
CA LYS A 481 -5.51 37.07 -30.53
C LYS A 481 -5.12 38.56 -30.58
N LYS A 482 -4.28 39.04 -29.64
CA LYS A 482 -3.81 40.43 -29.59
C LYS A 482 -2.94 40.81 -30.80
N LYS A 483 -2.23 39.86 -31.39
CA LYS A 483 -1.35 40.07 -32.54
C LYS A 483 -2.08 40.13 -33.89
N ARG A 484 -3.34 39.69 -33.97
CA ARG A 484 -4.13 39.69 -35.21
C ARG A 484 -4.90 40.99 -35.40
N ARG A 485 -5.20 41.32 -36.65
CA ARG A 485 -6.02 42.51 -36.96
C ARG A 485 -7.46 42.27 -36.49
N PRO A 486 -8.21 43.32 -36.10
CA PRO A 486 -9.63 43.18 -35.74
C PRO A 486 -10.41 42.44 -36.85
N GLY A 487 -11.10 41.36 -36.50
CA GLY A 487 -11.81 40.48 -37.42
C GLY A 487 -11.03 39.28 -37.99
N GLU A 488 -9.71 39.18 -37.75
CA GLU A 488 -8.87 38.04 -38.16
C GLU A 488 -8.62 37.03 -37.02
N ALA A 489 -9.19 37.25 -35.83
CA ALA A 489 -9.07 36.35 -34.68
C ALA A 489 -10.31 35.45 -34.51
N THR A 490 -10.68 34.72 -35.56
CA THR A 490 -11.83 33.78 -35.54
C THR A 490 -11.37 32.32 -35.45
N ALA A 491 -12.30 31.38 -35.18
CA ALA A 491 -12.02 29.95 -35.12
C ALA A 491 -11.40 29.42 -36.43
N TYR A 492 -11.82 29.97 -37.57
CA TYR A 492 -11.27 29.66 -38.90
C TYR A 492 -9.80 30.03 -39.01
N HIS A 493 -9.43 31.25 -38.59
CA HIS A 493 -8.04 31.71 -38.65
C HIS A 493 -7.15 30.92 -37.70
N LEU A 494 -7.65 30.58 -36.51
CA LEU A 494 -6.93 29.72 -35.58
C LEU A 494 -6.71 28.32 -36.18
N SER A 495 -7.75 27.72 -36.78
CA SER A 495 -7.68 26.42 -37.44
C SER A 495 -6.70 26.41 -38.61
N LYS A 496 -6.68 27.47 -39.41
CA LYS A 496 -5.77 27.60 -40.56
C LYS A 496 -4.31 27.78 -40.13
N SER A 497 -4.05 28.51 -39.05
CA SER A 497 -2.68 28.70 -38.54
C SER A 497 -2.08 27.44 -37.92
N VAL A 498 -2.89 26.43 -37.60
CA VAL A 498 -2.44 25.15 -37.01
C VAL A 498 -2.69 23.96 -37.94
N GLU A 499 -3.10 24.19 -39.19
CA GLU A 499 -3.44 23.15 -40.17
C GLU A 499 -2.21 22.30 -40.56
N ASP A 500 -1.03 22.92 -40.60
CA ASP A 500 0.23 22.26 -40.94
C ASP A 500 0.89 21.53 -39.75
N LEU A 501 0.25 21.50 -38.57
CA LEU A 501 0.78 20.83 -37.38
C LEU A 501 0.31 19.36 -37.32
N GLU A 502 1.18 18.42 -37.71
CA GLU A 502 0.86 16.97 -37.76
C GLU A 502 0.46 16.37 -36.39
N ASP A 503 0.96 16.95 -35.29
CA ASP A 503 0.75 16.46 -33.92
C ASP A 503 -0.42 17.15 -33.17
N LEU A 504 -1.36 17.81 -33.88
CA LEU A 504 -2.47 18.49 -33.21
C LEU A 504 -3.55 17.48 -32.78
N PRO A 505 -4.01 17.49 -31.51
CA PRO A 505 -5.06 16.59 -31.05
C PRO A 505 -6.35 16.75 -31.86
N ASN A 506 -6.95 15.63 -32.28
CA ASN A 506 -8.21 15.61 -33.04
C ASN A 506 -9.35 16.37 -32.32
N GLU A 507 -9.31 16.44 -30.98
CA GLU A 507 -10.25 17.17 -30.15
C GLU A 507 -10.18 18.69 -30.35
N VAL A 508 -8.99 19.22 -30.69
CA VAL A 508 -8.80 20.65 -31.01
C VAL A 508 -9.45 20.95 -32.35
N HIS A 509 -9.21 20.13 -33.37
CA HIS A 509 -9.86 20.24 -34.68
C HIS A 509 -11.38 20.16 -34.58
N GLN A 510 -11.92 19.18 -33.85
CA GLN A 510 -13.37 19.05 -33.64
C GLN A 510 -13.96 20.25 -32.89
N THR A 511 -13.23 20.81 -31.92
CA THR A 511 -13.67 21.98 -31.16
C THR A 511 -13.72 23.23 -32.03
N LEU A 512 -12.69 23.45 -32.86
CA LEU A 512 -12.63 24.57 -33.80
C LEU A 512 -13.69 24.42 -34.90
N GLN A 513 -13.88 23.22 -35.44
CA GLN A 513 -14.92 22.90 -36.42
C GLN A 513 -16.32 23.19 -35.86
N GLY A 514 -16.62 22.68 -34.66
CA GLY A 514 -17.90 22.95 -34.00
C GLY A 514 -18.13 24.45 -33.70
N MET A 515 -17.07 25.24 -33.51
CA MET A 515 -17.18 26.69 -33.35
C MET A 515 -17.48 27.39 -34.67
N MET A 516 -16.91 26.91 -35.79
CA MET A 516 -17.21 27.43 -37.14
C MET A 516 -18.64 27.10 -37.57
N ASP A 517 -19.10 25.87 -37.32
CA ASP A 517 -20.45 25.41 -37.70
C ASP A 517 -21.55 26.18 -36.95
N ASN A 518 -21.33 26.48 -35.66
CA ASN A 518 -22.24 27.30 -34.85
C ASN A 518 -22.24 28.79 -35.23
N GLN A 519 -21.22 29.24 -35.95
CA GLN A 519 -21.10 30.61 -36.44
C GLN A 519 -21.77 30.80 -37.81
N ALA A 520 -21.87 29.73 -38.61
CA ALA A 520 -22.61 29.68 -39.87
C ALA A 520 -24.13 29.44 -39.69
N ALA A 521 -24.56 28.95 -38.53
CA ALA A 521 -25.96 28.69 -38.18
C ALA A 521 -26.71 29.91 -37.59
N LYS A 522 -26.06 31.06 -37.49
CA LYS A 522 -26.63 32.35 -37.09
C LYS A 522 -26.57 33.33 -38.25
#